data_AF-A0A2E9LMF2-F1
#
_entry.id   AF-A0A2E9LMF2-F1
#
_cell.length_a   1.000
_cell.length_b   1.000
_cell.length_c   1.000
_cell.angle_alpha   90.00
_cell.angle_beta   90.00
_cell.angle_gamma   90.00
#
_symmetry.space_group_name_H-M   'P 1'
#
loop_
_entity.id
_entity.type
_entity.pdbx_description
1 polymer ?
#
loop_
_entity_poly.entity_id
_entity_poly.type
_entity_poly.pdbx_seq_one_letter_code
_entity_poly.pdbx_strand_id
1 'polypeptide(L)'
;MTEEPIQDGEQNPDDFPDQPVWDGLWGRLNIPKRIRREGSTYFVDPKFRRHYMRYLYQLLLATVALAYVLLFVDSLSSAAFAAGLGSSVVGVFIFPSGATSRLRAVVGGHTIALIIGSLVSLILFAGPIESFIDSQSQFHALAMAFTVGLLILTIAVTDTEHPPAAGVAIGMSSRVWSLEVFAAILGAVLVLRPQLRDLI
;
A
#
# COMPACT_ATOMS: atom_id res chain seq x y z
N MET A 1 -75.10 13.22 9.22
CA MET A 1 -73.97 13.69 10.05
C MET A 1 -72.90 12.61 9.95
N THR A 2 -71.97 12.79 9.02
CA THR A 2 -70.78 11.94 8.87
C THR A 2 -69.72 12.84 8.27
N GLU A 3 -68.66 13.03 9.04
CA GLU A 3 -67.56 13.97 8.88
C GLU A 3 -66.64 13.56 7.73
N GLU A 4 -66.12 14.54 6.98
CA GLU A 4 -64.94 14.36 6.12
C GLU A 4 -63.70 14.16 7.01
N PRO A 5 -62.84 13.16 6.76
CA PRO A 5 -61.50 13.18 7.29
C PRO A 5 -60.58 13.92 6.31
N ILE A 6 -59.96 14.97 6.83
CA ILE A 6 -58.80 15.65 6.26
C ILE A 6 -57.73 14.57 5.99
N GLN A 7 -57.32 14.41 4.73
CA GLN A 7 -56.15 13.57 4.40
C GLN A 7 -54.90 14.42 4.54
N ASP A 8 -54.13 14.07 5.55
CA ASP A 8 -52.82 14.60 5.88
C ASP A 8 -51.86 14.29 4.72
N GLY A 9 -51.30 15.32 4.10
CA GLY A 9 -50.30 15.17 3.05
C GLY A 9 -49.00 14.61 3.62
N GLU A 10 -48.84 13.29 3.60
CA GLU A 10 -47.52 12.67 3.64
C GLU A 10 -46.77 13.03 2.35
N GLN A 11 -45.90 14.03 2.43
CA GLN A 11 -44.86 14.23 1.42
C GLN A 11 -43.99 12.98 1.39
N ASN A 12 -44.13 12.20 0.31
CA ASN A 12 -43.24 11.10 0.00
C ASN A 12 -41.80 11.64 -0.13
N PRO A 13 -40.80 11.10 0.56
CA PRO A 13 -39.41 11.59 0.49
C PRO A 13 -38.78 11.53 -0.91
N ASP A 14 -39.46 10.86 -1.84
CA ASP A 14 -39.04 10.69 -3.23
C ASP A 14 -39.53 11.83 -4.16
N ASP A 15 -40.26 12.83 -3.67
CA ASP A 15 -40.73 13.97 -4.49
C ASP A 15 -39.68 15.10 -4.60
N PHE A 16 -38.40 14.73 -4.69
CA PHE A 16 -37.38 15.61 -5.24
C PHE A 16 -37.45 15.52 -6.77
N PRO A 17 -37.34 16.64 -7.50
CA PRO A 17 -37.29 16.59 -8.95
C PRO A 17 -36.01 15.85 -9.37
N ASP A 18 -36.14 14.54 -9.57
CA ASP A 18 -35.23 13.80 -10.40
C ASP A 18 -35.30 14.46 -11.77
N GLN A 19 -34.18 15.01 -12.24
CA GLN A 19 -33.56 14.69 -13.54
C GLN A 19 -32.46 15.74 -13.81
N PRO A 20 -31.20 15.51 -13.39
CA PRO A 20 -30.10 16.03 -14.18
C PRO A 20 -30.04 15.21 -15.48
N VAL A 21 -30.23 15.90 -16.61
CA VAL A 21 -30.24 15.36 -17.97
C VAL A 21 -28.91 14.65 -18.24
N TRP A 22 -28.87 13.33 -18.00
CA TRP A 22 -27.74 12.47 -18.29
C TRP A 22 -28.16 11.40 -19.28
N ASP A 23 -28.61 11.83 -20.45
CA ASP A 23 -29.16 10.93 -21.43
C ASP A 23 -28.08 10.15 -22.19
N GLY A 24 -28.34 8.85 -22.32
CA GLY A 24 -27.85 8.01 -23.41
C GLY A 24 -26.61 7.17 -23.11
N LEU A 25 -25.44 7.78 -23.02
CA LEU A 25 -24.16 7.05 -23.07
C LEU A 25 -23.60 6.71 -21.68
N TRP A 26 -23.71 7.67 -20.75
CA TRP A 26 -23.04 7.62 -19.45
C TRP A 26 -23.79 6.76 -18.41
N GLY A 27 -25.12 6.69 -18.50
CA GLY A 27 -25.94 5.80 -17.67
C GLY A 27 -25.71 4.31 -17.97
N ARG A 28 -25.41 3.98 -19.24
CA ARG A 28 -25.10 2.60 -19.67
C ARG A 28 -23.71 2.13 -19.23
N LEU A 29 -22.78 3.06 -19.00
CA LEU A 29 -21.40 2.75 -18.60
C LEU A 29 -21.20 2.69 -17.07
N ASN A 30 -22.21 2.97 -16.26
CA ASN A 30 -22.18 2.89 -14.79
C ASN A 30 -21.01 3.66 -14.14
N ILE A 31 -20.47 4.66 -14.84
CA ILE A 31 -19.27 5.43 -14.50
C ILE A 31 -19.40 6.22 -13.19
N PRO A 32 -20.52 6.92 -12.90
CA PRO A 32 -20.63 7.67 -11.64
C PRO A 32 -20.63 6.76 -10.39
N LYS A 33 -21.11 5.51 -10.50
CA LYS A 33 -21.01 4.51 -9.42
C LYS A 33 -19.60 3.93 -9.28
N ARG A 34 -18.82 3.85 -10.36
CA ARG A 34 -17.41 3.40 -10.34
C ARG A 34 -16.48 4.48 -9.74
N ILE A 35 -16.67 5.75 -10.12
CA ILE A 35 -15.87 6.87 -9.60
C ILE A 35 -16.06 7.05 -8.09
N ARG A 36 -17.26 6.79 -7.56
CA ARG A 36 -17.55 6.87 -6.12
C ARG A 36 -16.93 5.74 -5.29
N ARG A 37 -16.41 4.68 -5.92
CA ARG A 37 -15.78 3.53 -5.24
C ARG A 37 -14.27 3.71 -4.99
N GLU A 38 -13.63 4.70 -5.62
CA GLU A 38 -12.17 4.87 -5.58
C GLU A 38 -11.69 5.97 -4.65
N GLY A 39 -12.58 6.88 -4.24
CA GLY A 39 -12.29 7.97 -3.32
C GLY A 39 -12.43 7.56 -1.85
N SER A 40 -11.58 6.66 -1.35
CA SER A 40 -11.30 6.69 0.10
C SER A 40 -10.32 7.84 0.32
N THR A 41 -10.85 9.02 0.63
CA THR A 41 -10.09 10.24 0.95
C THR A 41 -9.57 10.22 2.39
N TYR A 42 -9.22 9.03 2.90
CA TYR A 42 -8.77 8.83 4.28
C TYR A 42 -7.32 8.34 4.26
N PHE A 43 -6.43 9.14 4.86
CA PHE A 43 -5.01 8.79 5.03
C PHE A 43 -4.80 7.62 6.00
N VAL A 44 -5.79 7.37 6.87
CA VAL A 44 -5.81 6.28 7.84
C VAL A 44 -7.08 5.46 7.61
N ASP A 45 -6.93 4.15 7.35
CA ASP A 45 -8.06 3.24 7.15
C ASP A 45 -8.94 3.20 8.42
N PRO A 46 -10.25 3.50 8.33
CA PRO A 46 -11.19 3.35 9.45
C PRO A 46 -11.18 1.94 10.09
N LYS A 47 -10.83 0.89 9.33
CA LYS A 47 -10.69 -0.48 9.84
C LYS A 47 -9.53 -0.64 10.82
N PHE A 48 -8.49 0.19 10.70
CA PHE A 48 -7.34 0.20 11.61
C PHE A 48 -7.78 0.46 13.06
N ARG A 49 -8.58 1.51 13.27
CA ARG A 49 -9.05 1.89 14.61
C ARG A 49 -9.86 0.79 15.29
N ARG A 50 -10.59 -0.02 14.54
CA ARG A 50 -11.42 -1.10 15.09
C ARG A 50 -10.63 -2.38 15.40
N HIS A 51 -9.46 -2.59 14.79
CA HIS A 51 -8.71 -3.86 14.90
C HIS A 51 -7.18 -3.69 15.09
N TYR A 52 -6.72 -2.57 15.66
CA TYR A 52 -5.29 -2.24 15.79
C TYR A 52 -4.42 -3.38 16.38
N MET A 53 -4.97 -4.17 17.31
CA MET A 53 -4.27 -5.32 17.89
C MET A 53 -3.92 -6.39 16.84
N ARG A 54 -4.78 -6.65 15.85
CA ARG A 54 -4.49 -7.62 14.78
C ARG A 54 -3.31 -7.16 13.91
N TYR A 55 -3.22 -5.86 13.64
CA TYR A 55 -2.11 -5.27 12.90
C TYR A 55 -0.80 -5.35 13.69
N LEU A 56 -0.85 -5.15 15.00
CA LEU A 56 0.32 -5.32 15.88
C LEU A 56 0.81 -6.78 15.89
N TYR A 57 -0.10 -7.75 15.93
CA TYR A 57 0.25 -9.17 15.81
C TYR A 57 0.84 -9.51 14.43
N GLN A 58 0.31 -8.94 13.35
CA GLN A 58 0.86 -9.13 12.01
C GLN A 58 2.27 -8.55 11.87
N LEU A 59 2.51 -7.35 12.41
CA LEU A 59 3.84 -6.74 12.51
C LEU A 59 4.81 -7.69 13.23
N LEU A 60 4.43 -8.19 14.41
CA LEU A 60 5.30 -9.05 15.21
C LEU A 60 5.57 -10.39 14.52
N LEU A 61 4.54 -11.07 14.00
CA LEU A 61 4.69 -12.34 13.29
C LEU A 61 5.55 -12.21 12.04
N ALA A 62 5.31 -11.16 11.24
CA ALA A 62 6.10 -10.92 10.03
C ALA A 62 7.56 -10.61 10.36
N THR A 63 7.80 -9.81 11.40
CA THR A 63 9.16 -9.51 11.87
C THR A 63 9.88 -10.79 12.31
N VAL A 64 9.24 -11.63 13.12
CA VAL A 64 9.85 -12.89 13.59
C VAL A 64 10.10 -13.87 12.45
N ALA A 65 9.11 -14.05 11.56
CA ALA A 65 9.24 -14.95 10.42
C ALA A 65 10.35 -14.49 9.47
N LEU A 66 10.43 -13.20 9.18
CA LEU A 66 11.46 -12.67 8.29
C LEU A 66 12.84 -12.65 8.96
N ALA A 67 12.92 -12.35 10.27
CA ALA A 67 14.18 -12.46 11.02
C ALA A 67 14.71 -13.89 10.95
N TYR A 68 13.86 -14.89 11.13
CA TYR A 68 14.26 -16.30 10.98
C TYR A 68 14.88 -16.55 9.59
N VAL A 69 14.20 -16.17 8.51
CA VAL A 69 14.73 -16.37 7.15
C VAL A 69 16.05 -15.62 6.93
N LEU A 70 16.14 -14.36 7.37
CA LEU A 70 17.32 -13.50 7.15
C LEU A 70 18.52 -13.87 8.02
N LEU A 71 18.31 -14.51 9.18
CA LEU A 71 19.41 -14.97 10.04
C LEU A 71 20.12 -16.21 9.49
N PHE A 72 19.46 -17.00 8.63
CA PHE A 72 20.00 -18.25 8.10
C PHE A 72 20.34 -18.21 6.60
N VAL A 73 20.02 -17.13 5.89
CA VAL A 73 20.26 -17.02 4.44
C VAL A 73 21.07 -15.79 4.08
N ASP A 74 22.31 -16.03 3.64
CA ASP A 74 23.22 -14.97 3.19
C ASP A 74 22.82 -14.45 1.80
N SER A 75 23.12 -13.16 1.54
CA SER A 75 22.82 -12.45 0.28
C SER A 75 21.33 -12.24 -0.06
N LEU A 76 20.43 -12.44 0.90
CA LEU A 76 18.99 -12.35 0.65
C LEU A 76 18.51 -10.94 0.28
N SER A 77 19.22 -9.87 0.66
CA SER A 77 18.73 -8.50 0.48
C SER A 77 18.61 -8.08 -0.99
N SER A 78 19.62 -8.39 -1.80
CA SER A 78 19.63 -8.11 -3.24
C SER A 78 18.64 -9.01 -3.99
N ALA A 79 18.55 -10.28 -3.57
CA ALA A 79 17.59 -11.22 -4.13
C ALA A 79 16.14 -10.83 -3.78
N ALA A 80 15.87 -10.41 -2.54
CA ALA A 80 14.57 -9.96 -2.09
C ALA A 80 14.12 -8.68 -2.81
N PHE A 81 15.04 -7.75 -3.04
CA PHE A 81 14.80 -6.57 -3.86
C PHE A 81 14.35 -6.93 -5.28
N ALA A 82 15.13 -7.77 -5.96
CA ALA A 82 14.82 -8.22 -7.31
C ALA A 82 13.51 -9.05 -7.37
N ALA A 83 13.31 -9.94 -6.39
CA ALA A 83 12.10 -10.77 -6.30
C ALA A 83 10.85 -9.92 -6.02
N GLY A 84 10.95 -8.89 -5.17
CA GLY A 84 9.87 -7.95 -4.93
C GLY A 84 9.47 -7.22 -6.21
N LEU A 85 10.43 -6.60 -6.90
CA LEU A 85 10.16 -5.92 -8.17
C LEU A 85 9.61 -6.87 -9.24
N GLY A 86 10.18 -8.06 -9.38
CA GLY A 86 9.70 -9.09 -10.31
C GLY A 86 8.27 -9.55 -9.98
N SER A 87 7.95 -9.75 -8.69
CA SER A 87 6.62 -10.11 -8.23
C SER A 87 5.59 -9.00 -8.50
N SER A 88 5.97 -7.72 -8.39
CA SER A 88 5.11 -6.59 -8.77
C SER A 88 4.73 -6.62 -10.25
N VAL A 89 5.70 -6.85 -11.13
CA VAL A 89 5.46 -6.98 -12.58
C VAL A 89 4.48 -8.13 -12.84
N VAL A 90 4.75 -9.31 -12.28
CA VAL A 90 3.87 -10.47 -12.43
C VAL A 90 2.46 -10.18 -11.88
N GLY A 91 2.35 -9.60 -10.69
CA GLY A 91 1.05 -9.29 -10.08
C GLY A 91 0.22 -8.28 -10.87
N VAL A 92 0.87 -7.23 -11.37
CA VAL A 92 0.21 -6.19 -12.19
C VAL A 92 -0.26 -6.73 -13.53
N PHE A 93 0.59 -7.50 -14.23
CA PHE A 93 0.28 -7.96 -15.59
C PHE A 93 -0.58 -9.23 -15.64
N ILE A 94 -0.47 -10.13 -14.65
CA ILE A 94 -1.26 -11.36 -14.61
C ILE A 94 -2.59 -11.15 -13.89
N PHE A 95 -2.61 -10.34 -12.82
CA PHE A 95 -3.80 -10.13 -11.98
C PHE A 95 -4.17 -8.64 -11.83
N PRO A 96 -4.47 -7.92 -12.93
CA PRO A 96 -4.64 -6.46 -12.92
C PRO A 96 -5.80 -5.95 -12.05
N SER A 97 -6.87 -6.75 -11.89
CA SER A 97 -8.06 -6.39 -11.09
C SER A 97 -7.96 -6.77 -9.61
N GLY A 98 -6.82 -7.31 -9.16
CA GLY A 98 -6.60 -7.71 -7.77
C GLY A 98 -6.48 -6.51 -6.82
N ALA A 99 -6.90 -6.68 -5.56
CA ALA A 99 -6.80 -5.64 -4.54
C ALA A 99 -5.35 -5.11 -4.35
N THR A 100 -4.37 -6.01 -4.50
CA THR A 100 -2.92 -5.73 -4.40
C THR A 100 -2.30 -5.13 -5.66
N SER A 101 -3.03 -5.16 -6.79
CA SER A 101 -2.61 -4.68 -8.11
C SER A 101 -3.20 -3.31 -8.46
N ARG A 102 -4.13 -2.81 -7.63
CA ARG A 102 -4.70 -1.46 -7.74
C ARG A 102 -3.58 -0.43 -7.77
N LEU A 103 -3.77 0.61 -8.58
CA LEU A 103 -2.79 1.69 -8.72
C LEU A 103 -2.33 2.28 -7.37
N ARG A 104 -3.27 2.49 -6.45
CA ARG A 104 -2.97 3.00 -5.10
C ARG A 104 -2.13 2.02 -4.27
N ALA A 105 -2.36 0.71 -4.40
CA ALA A 105 -1.58 -0.30 -3.71
C ALA A 105 -0.15 -0.34 -4.27
N VAL A 106 0.01 -0.47 -5.59
CA VAL A 106 1.34 -0.56 -6.22
C VAL A 106 2.16 0.70 -6.00
N VAL A 107 1.61 1.88 -6.29
CA VAL A 107 2.33 3.16 -6.14
C VAL A 107 2.53 3.51 -4.68
N GLY A 108 1.48 3.40 -3.86
CA GLY A 108 1.53 3.72 -2.44
C GLY A 108 2.47 2.79 -1.67
N GLY A 109 2.37 1.49 -1.89
CA GLY A 109 3.20 0.50 -1.21
C GLY A 109 4.68 0.67 -1.51
N HIS A 110 5.06 0.87 -2.78
CA HIS A 110 6.46 1.14 -3.13
C HIS A 110 6.97 2.48 -2.62
N THR A 111 6.13 3.52 -2.64
CA THR A 111 6.52 4.84 -2.12
C THR A 111 6.78 4.76 -0.62
N ILE A 112 5.91 4.08 0.14
CA ILE A 112 6.11 3.86 1.58
C ILE A 112 7.33 2.99 1.84
N ALA A 113 7.54 1.93 1.05
CA ALA A 113 8.74 1.08 1.15
C ALA A 113 10.03 1.85 0.89
N LEU A 114 10.05 2.75 -0.09
CA LEU A 114 11.19 3.62 -0.35
C LEU A 114 11.46 4.58 0.80
N ILE A 115 10.41 5.20 1.37
CA ILE A 115 10.55 6.13 2.49
C ILE A 115 11.10 5.38 3.72
N ILE A 116 10.45 4.29 4.12
CA ILE A 116 10.85 3.51 5.30
C ILE A 116 12.26 2.92 5.11
N GLY A 117 12.52 2.30 3.96
CA GLY A 117 13.84 1.73 3.66
C GLY A 117 14.95 2.78 3.61
N SER A 118 14.66 3.98 3.09
CA SER A 118 15.62 5.10 3.10
C SER A 118 15.88 5.62 4.50
N LEU A 119 14.85 5.79 5.33
CA LEU A 119 15.02 6.22 6.72
C LEU A 119 15.86 5.22 7.51
N VAL A 120 15.61 3.92 7.35
CA VAL A 120 16.41 2.89 8.01
C VAL A 120 17.84 2.87 7.46
N SER A 121 18.04 2.96 6.15
CA SER A 121 19.38 3.07 5.55
C SER A 121 20.18 4.22 6.15
N LEU A 122 19.59 5.42 6.25
CA LEU A 122 20.26 6.57 6.85
C LEU A 122 20.64 6.35 8.33
N ILE A 123 19.86 5.56 9.07
CA ILE A 123 20.14 5.19 10.46
C ILE A 123 21.25 4.14 10.54
N LEU A 124 21.15 3.06 9.75
CA LEU A 124 22.10 1.94 9.81
C LEU A 124 23.50 2.34 9.33
N PHE A 125 23.58 3.25 8.36
CA PHE A 125 24.84 3.74 7.81
C PHE A 125 25.25 5.11 8.38
N ALA A 126 24.67 5.54 9.50
CA ALA A 126 25.20 6.68 10.26
C ALA A 126 26.45 6.22 11.03
N GLY A 127 27.61 6.81 10.73
CA GLY A 127 28.96 6.33 11.12
C GLY A 127 29.13 5.51 12.41
N PRO A 128 28.63 5.94 13.59
CA PRO A 128 28.76 5.15 14.83
C PRO A 128 28.03 3.80 14.77
N ILE A 129 26.90 3.72 14.08
CA ILE A 129 26.06 2.52 13.95
C ILE A 129 26.66 1.56 12.91
N GLU A 130 27.20 2.09 11.81
CA GLU A 130 27.82 1.30 10.74
C GLU A 130 28.93 0.37 11.30
N SER A 131 29.81 0.92 12.13
CA SER A 131 30.89 0.15 12.76
C SER A 131 30.41 -0.99 13.67
N PHE A 132 29.25 -0.84 14.32
CA PHE A 132 28.63 -1.87 15.14
C PHE A 132 28.01 -2.95 14.25
N ILE A 133 27.26 -2.56 13.22
CA ILE A 133 26.60 -3.47 12.28
C ILE A 133 27.61 -4.35 11.54
N ASP A 134 28.72 -3.79 11.07
CA ASP A 134 29.78 -4.54 10.38
C ASP A 134 30.39 -5.62 11.28
N SER A 135 30.46 -5.37 12.58
CA SER A 135 30.99 -6.34 13.54
C SER A 135 29.97 -7.40 13.97
N GLN A 136 28.67 -7.21 13.72
CA GLN A 136 27.60 -8.16 14.07
C GLN A 136 26.56 -8.31 12.95
N SER A 137 26.80 -9.24 12.02
CA SER A 137 25.91 -9.56 10.90
C SER A 137 24.45 -9.88 11.30
N GLN A 138 24.24 -10.45 12.50
CA GLN A 138 22.91 -10.75 13.03
C GLN A 138 22.08 -9.49 13.29
N PHE A 139 22.71 -8.39 13.69
CA PHE A 139 22.01 -7.13 13.94
C PHE A 139 21.49 -6.52 12.63
N HIS A 140 22.25 -6.65 11.54
CA HIS A 140 21.81 -6.23 10.21
C HIS A 140 20.53 -6.97 9.77
N ALA A 141 20.50 -8.30 9.96
CA ALA A 141 19.33 -9.11 9.64
C ALA A 141 18.09 -8.72 10.48
N LEU A 142 18.27 -8.45 11.78
CA LEU A 142 17.20 -7.98 12.66
C LEU A 142 16.67 -6.60 12.25
N ALA A 143 17.56 -5.68 11.84
CA ALA A 143 17.16 -4.37 11.34
C ALA A 143 16.33 -4.48 10.05
N MET A 144 16.72 -5.35 9.13
CA MET A 144 15.93 -5.62 7.92
C MET A 144 14.56 -6.24 8.24
N ALA A 145 14.52 -7.18 9.18
CA ALA A 145 13.26 -7.78 9.63
C ALA A 145 12.31 -6.73 10.25
N PHE A 146 12.85 -5.87 11.11
CA PHE A 146 12.11 -4.76 11.71
C PHE A 146 11.58 -3.78 10.66
N THR A 147 12.40 -3.48 9.63
CA THR A 147 12.02 -2.60 8.51
C THR A 147 10.78 -3.14 7.79
N VAL A 148 10.75 -4.42 7.48
CA VAL A 148 9.58 -5.03 6.81
C VAL A 148 8.38 -5.11 7.72
N GLY A 149 8.59 -5.40 9.00
CA GLY A 149 7.53 -5.31 9.99
C GLY A 149 6.87 -3.92 9.96
N LEU A 150 7.68 -2.87 10.08
CA LEU A 150 7.23 -1.48 10.06
C LEU A 150 6.52 -1.14 8.74
N LEU A 151 7.02 -1.65 7.62
CA LEU A 151 6.36 -1.51 6.33
C LEU A 151 4.96 -2.14 6.35
N ILE A 152 4.83 -3.39 6.79
CA ILE A 152 3.56 -4.12 6.83
C ILE A 152 2.51 -3.35 7.64
N LEU A 153 2.91 -2.82 8.80
CA LEU A 153 2.02 -1.96 9.58
C LEU A 153 1.61 -0.70 8.80
N THR A 154 2.57 -0.04 8.16
CA THR A 154 2.31 1.24 7.48
C THR A 154 1.45 1.07 6.23
N ILE A 155 1.70 0.05 5.40
CA ILE A 155 0.89 -0.22 4.20
C ILE A 155 -0.53 -0.68 4.56
N ALA A 156 -0.69 -1.34 5.71
CA ALA A 156 -2.00 -1.72 6.23
C ALA A 156 -2.77 -0.51 6.77
N VAL A 157 -2.11 0.40 7.50
CA VAL A 157 -2.72 1.63 8.01
C VAL A 157 -3.17 2.57 6.88
N THR A 158 -2.39 2.63 5.81
CA THR A 158 -2.62 3.55 4.68
C THR A 158 -3.49 2.97 3.56
N ASP A 159 -3.95 1.72 3.68
CA ASP A 159 -4.74 1.02 2.64
C ASP A 159 -3.99 0.99 1.28
N THR A 160 -2.69 0.70 1.37
CA THR A 160 -1.73 0.59 0.25
C THR A 160 -1.10 -0.81 0.21
N GLU A 161 -1.90 -1.83 0.50
CA GLU A 161 -1.47 -3.23 0.61
C GLU A 161 -0.87 -3.77 -0.71
N HIS A 162 0.45 -3.65 -0.85
CA HIS A 162 1.21 -4.22 -1.95
C HIS A 162 2.37 -5.05 -1.39
N PRO A 163 2.14 -6.33 -1.09
CA PRO A 163 3.14 -7.22 -0.48
C PRO A 163 4.52 -7.23 -1.17
N PRO A 164 4.63 -7.16 -2.51
CA PRO A 164 5.93 -7.10 -3.18
C PRO A 164 6.81 -5.90 -2.78
N ALA A 165 6.23 -4.82 -2.25
CA ALA A 165 6.97 -3.66 -1.77
C ALA A 165 7.94 -3.97 -0.62
N ALA A 166 7.74 -5.09 0.10
CA ALA A 166 8.67 -5.57 1.12
C ALA A 166 10.08 -5.81 0.56
N GLY A 167 10.20 -6.30 -0.68
CA GLY A 167 11.50 -6.46 -1.34
C GLY A 167 12.23 -5.12 -1.53
N VAL A 168 11.49 -4.07 -1.88
CA VAL A 168 12.05 -2.72 -2.03
C VAL A 168 12.51 -2.14 -0.69
N ALA A 169 11.74 -2.34 0.38
CA ALA A 169 12.16 -1.89 1.71
C ALA A 169 13.46 -2.56 2.18
N ILE A 170 13.55 -3.90 2.08
CA ILE A 170 14.79 -4.66 2.40
C ILE A 170 15.94 -4.18 1.52
N GLY A 171 15.70 -4.09 0.21
CA GLY A 171 16.71 -3.70 -0.75
C GLY A 171 17.26 -2.31 -0.50
N MET A 172 16.41 -1.35 -0.13
CA MET A 172 16.83 0.02 0.16
C MET A 172 17.48 0.15 1.54
N SER A 173 16.98 -0.54 2.56
CA SER A 173 17.55 -0.47 3.93
C SER A 173 18.91 -1.14 4.06
N SER A 174 19.22 -2.11 3.20
CA SER A 174 20.46 -2.90 3.22
C SER A 174 21.65 -2.27 2.50
N ARG A 175 21.48 -1.07 1.95
CA ARG A 175 22.53 -0.35 1.20
C ARG A 175 22.70 1.06 1.72
N VAL A 176 23.86 1.64 1.46
CA VAL A 176 24.08 3.08 1.65
C VAL A 176 23.09 3.84 0.79
N TRP A 177 22.43 4.83 1.40
CA TRP A 177 21.43 5.63 0.72
C TRP A 177 22.06 6.34 -0.49
N SER A 178 21.42 6.21 -1.65
CA SER A 178 21.82 6.90 -2.87
C SER A 178 20.60 7.51 -3.55
N LEU A 179 20.73 8.79 -3.90
CA LEU A 179 19.68 9.52 -4.60
C LEU A 179 19.36 8.88 -5.95
N GLU A 180 20.37 8.33 -6.63
CA GLU A 180 20.22 7.67 -7.93
C GLU A 180 19.28 6.45 -7.86
N VAL A 181 19.50 5.55 -6.90
CA VAL A 181 18.65 4.35 -6.74
C VAL A 181 17.25 4.74 -6.32
N PHE A 182 17.12 5.68 -5.38
CA PHE A 182 15.82 6.20 -4.95
C PHE A 182 15.04 6.79 -6.12
N ALA A 183 15.67 7.68 -6.91
CA ALA A 183 15.06 8.33 -8.05
C ALA A 183 14.73 7.33 -9.17
N ALA A 184 15.57 6.33 -9.41
CA ALA A 184 15.31 5.29 -10.40
C ALA A 184 14.07 4.47 -10.05
N ILE A 185 13.91 4.05 -8.78
CA ILE A 185 12.75 3.26 -8.36
C ILE A 185 11.49 4.14 -8.33
N LEU A 186 11.57 5.36 -7.80
CA LEU A 186 10.45 6.29 -7.80
C LEU A 186 9.99 6.61 -9.24
N GLY A 187 10.95 6.83 -10.13
CA GLY A 187 10.72 7.03 -11.56
C GLY A 187 10.04 5.82 -12.20
N ALA A 188 10.51 4.60 -11.95
CA ALA A 188 9.88 3.38 -12.47
C ALA A 188 8.43 3.23 -11.99
N VAL A 189 8.15 3.52 -10.71
CA VAL A 189 6.79 3.48 -10.15
C VAL A 189 5.89 4.55 -10.77
N LEU A 190 6.41 5.76 -10.99
CA LEU A 190 5.67 6.84 -11.66
C LEU A 190 5.43 6.57 -13.14
N VAL A 191 6.40 5.93 -13.82
CA VAL A 191 6.25 5.48 -15.21
C VAL A 191 5.22 4.38 -15.30
N LEU A 192 5.07 3.48 -14.32
CA LEU A 192 4.06 2.42 -14.34
C LEU A 192 2.62 2.94 -14.11
N ARG A 193 2.49 4.13 -13.48
CA ARG A 193 1.21 4.72 -13.11
C ARG A 193 0.23 4.91 -14.29
N PRO A 194 0.61 5.50 -15.44
CA PRO A 194 -0.31 5.64 -16.58
C PRO A 194 -0.78 4.29 -17.15
N GLN A 195 0.11 3.30 -17.28
CA GLN A 195 -0.16 1.99 -17.87
C GLN A 195 -1.13 1.19 -17.01
N LEU A 196 -1.03 1.33 -15.69
CA LEU A 196 -2.01 0.76 -14.75
C LEU A 196 -3.39 1.41 -14.87
N ARG A 197 -3.50 2.68 -15.29
CA ARG A 197 -4.81 3.30 -15.57
C ARG A 197 -5.41 2.78 -16.87
N ASP A 198 -4.59 2.52 -17.87
CA ASP A 198 -5.07 2.05 -19.18
C ASP A 198 -5.53 0.58 -19.16
N LEU A 199 -5.14 -0.18 -18.13
CA LEU A 199 -5.51 -1.59 -17.92
C LEU A 199 -6.80 -1.80 -17.10
N ILE A 200 -7.37 -0.75 -16.49
CA ILE A 200 -8.56 -0.82 -15.60
C ILE A 200 -9.78 -0.19 -16.29
#